data_AF-Q9H871-F1
#
_entry.id   AF-Q9H871-F1
#
_cell.length_a   1.000
_cell.length_b   1.000
_cell.length_c   1.000
_cell.angle_alpha   90.00
_cell.angle_beta   90.00
_cell.angle_gamma   90.00
#
_symmetry.space_group_name_H-M   'P 1'
#
loop_
_entity.id
_entity.type
_entity.pdbx_description
1 polymer ?
#
loop_
_entity_poly.entity_id
_entity_poly.type
_entity_poly.pdbx_seq_one_letter_code
_entity_poly.pdbx_strand_id
1 'polypeptide(L)'
;MDQCVTVERELEKVLHKFSGYGQLCERGLEELIDYTGGLKHEILQSHGQDAELSGTLSLVLTQCCKRIKDTVQKLASDHKDIHSSVSRVGKAIDKNFDSDISSVGIDGCWQADSQRLLNEVMVEHFFRQGMLDVAEELCQESGLSVDPSQKEPFVELNRILEALKVRVLRPALEWAVSNREMLIAQNSSLEFKLHRLYFISLLMGGTTNQREALQYAKNFQPFALNHQKDIQVLMGSLVYLRQGIENSPYVHLLDANQWADICDIFTRDACALLGLSVESPLSVSFSAGCVALPALINIKAVIEQRQCTGVWNQKDELPIEVDLGKKCWYHSIFACPILRQQTTDNNPPMKLVCGHIISRDALNKMFNGSKLKCPYCPMEQSPGDAKQIFF
;
A
#
# COMPACT_ATOMS: atom_id res chain seq x y z
N MET A 1 -1.37 2.21 -12.67
CA MET A 1 -2.67 1.54 -12.78
C MET A 1 -3.15 1.46 -14.22
N ASP A 2 -3.16 2.54 -15.00
CA ASP A 2 -3.69 2.53 -16.40
C ASP A 2 -3.02 1.52 -17.34
N GLN A 3 -1.69 1.34 -17.21
CA GLN A 3 -0.94 0.31 -17.95
C GLN A 3 -1.46 -1.11 -17.65
N CYS A 4 -1.64 -1.44 -16.38
CA CYS A 4 -2.20 -2.74 -15.96
C CYS A 4 -3.62 -2.93 -16.50
N VAL A 5 -4.48 -1.91 -16.37
CA VAL A 5 -5.86 -1.93 -16.88
C VAL A 5 -5.89 -2.15 -18.39
N THR A 6 -4.92 -1.61 -19.13
CA THR A 6 -4.82 -1.81 -20.58
C THR A 6 -4.54 -3.27 -20.93
N VAL A 7 -3.62 -3.92 -20.20
CA VAL A 7 -3.31 -5.35 -20.39
C VAL A 7 -4.46 -6.24 -19.93
N GLU A 8 -5.09 -5.90 -18.80
CA GLU A 8 -6.25 -6.59 -18.25
C GLU A 8 -7.41 -6.64 -19.25
N ARG A 9 -7.72 -5.53 -19.94
CA ARG A 9 -8.75 -5.50 -20.99
C ARG A 9 -8.46 -6.45 -22.15
N GLU A 10 -7.19 -6.60 -22.56
CA GLU A 10 -6.83 -7.55 -23.61
C GLU A 10 -6.91 -9.00 -23.10
N LEU A 11 -6.54 -9.24 -21.84
CA LEU A 11 -6.64 -10.53 -21.18
C LEU A 11 -8.12 -10.97 -21.05
N GLU A 12 -9.02 -10.09 -20.61
CA GLU A 12 -10.46 -10.37 -20.51
C GLU A 12 -11.04 -10.79 -21.86
N LYS A 13 -10.67 -10.12 -22.95
CA LYS A 13 -11.10 -10.49 -24.32
C LYS A 13 -10.65 -11.90 -24.68
N VAL A 14 -9.43 -12.29 -24.29
CA VAL A 14 -8.89 -13.62 -24.52
C VAL A 14 -9.64 -14.66 -23.69
N LEU A 15 -9.87 -14.41 -22.41
CA LEU A 15 -10.63 -15.30 -21.51
C LEU A 15 -12.05 -15.53 -22.02
N HIS A 16 -12.73 -14.46 -22.46
CA HIS A 16 -14.06 -14.56 -23.05
C HIS A 16 -14.07 -15.43 -24.32
N LYS A 17 -13.07 -15.27 -25.20
CA LYS A 17 -12.93 -16.11 -26.39
C LYS A 17 -12.65 -17.57 -26.06
N PHE A 18 -11.78 -17.85 -25.10
CA PHE A 18 -11.53 -19.22 -24.65
C PHE A 18 -12.77 -19.87 -24.05
N SER A 19 -13.51 -19.15 -23.22
CA SER A 19 -14.78 -19.65 -22.65
C SER A 19 -15.80 -19.95 -23.74
N GLY A 20 -15.99 -19.03 -24.70
CA GLY A 20 -16.90 -19.24 -25.82
C GLY A 20 -16.47 -20.40 -26.74
N TYR A 21 -15.18 -20.54 -27.00
CA TYR A 21 -14.63 -21.67 -27.76
C TYR A 21 -14.82 -22.99 -27.01
N GLY A 22 -14.59 -23.02 -25.70
CA GLY A 22 -14.81 -24.21 -24.87
C GLY A 22 -16.24 -24.71 -24.97
N GLN A 23 -17.22 -23.82 -24.79
CA GLN A 23 -18.65 -24.14 -24.93
C GLN A 23 -19.02 -24.61 -26.34
N LEU A 24 -18.45 -23.99 -27.38
CA LEU A 24 -18.66 -24.41 -28.77
C LEU A 24 -18.09 -25.80 -29.03
N CYS A 25 -16.88 -26.06 -28.52
CA CYS A 25 -16.18 -27.33 -28.67
C CYS A 25 -16.92 -28.46 -27.97
N GLU A 26 -17.30 -28.28 -26.70
CA GLU A 26 -18.06 -29.26 -25.91
C GLU A 26 -19.36 -29.63 -26.62
N ARG A 27 -20.21 -28.65 -26.92
CA ARG A 27 -21.47 -28.88 -27.64
C ARG A 27 -21.26 -29.53 -29.01
N GLY A 28 -20.27 -29.06 -29.78
CA GLY A 28 -20.00 -29.59 -31.12
C GLY A 28 -19.53 -31.04 -31.09
N LEU A 29 -18.75 -31.43 -30.07
CA LEU A 29 -18.31 -32.80 -29.86
C LEU A 29 -19.44 -33.69 -29.30
N GLU A 30 -20.25 -33.19 -28.37
CA GLU A 30 -21.44 -33.88 -27.85
C GLU A 30 -22.43 -34.20 -28.96
N GLU A 31 -22.79 -33.22 -29.80
CA GLU A 31 -23.69 -33.43 -30.95
C GLU A 31 -23.14 -34.47 -31.94
N LEU A 32 -21.82 -34.53 -32.13
CA LEU A 32 -21.18 -35.56 -32.96
C LEU A 32 -21.24 -36.94 -32.29
N ILE A 33 -21.00 -37.03 -30.98
CA ILE A 33 -21.08 -38.27 -30.21
C ILE A 33 -22.51 -38.81 -30.26
N ASP A 34 -23.51 -37.96 -30.02
CA ASP A 34 -24.93 -38.34 -30.07
C ASP A 34 -25.35 -38.77 -31.48
N TYR A 35 -24.94 -38.03 -32.51
CA TYR A 35 -25.26 -38.36 -33.90
C TYR A 35 -24.62 -39.70 -34.32
N THR A 36 -23.34 -39.91 -33.98
CA THR A 36 -22.63 -41.16 -34.30
C THR A 36 -23.15 -42.35 -33.49
N GLY A 37 -23.48 -42.14 -32.21
CA GLY A 37 -24.09 -43.13 -31.33
C GLY A 37 -25.48 -43.54 -31.79
N GLY A 38 -26.32 -42.57 -32.16
CA GLY A 38 -27.65 -42.80 -32.73
C GLY A 38 -27.57 -43.58 -34.03
N LEU A 39 -26.68 -43.17 -34.94
CA LEU A 39 -26.49 -43.88 -36.21
C LEU A 39 -26.00 -45.32 -36.00
N LYS A 40 -25.05 -45.54 -35.09
CA LYS A 40 -24.59 -46.89 -34.71
C LYS A 40 -25.74 -47.75 -34.20
N HIS A 41 -26.59 -47.20 -33.35
CA HIS A 41 -27.74 -47.90 -32.80
C HIS A 41 -28.77 -48.28 -33.88
N GLU A 42 -29.11 -47.36 -34.79
CA GLU A 42 -30.01 -47.61 -35.92
C GLU A 42 -29.50 -48.71 -36.86
N ILE A 43 -28.20 -48.68 -37.17
CA ILE A 43 -27.55 -49.69 -38.02
C ILE A 43 -27.62 -51.07 -37.35
N LEU A 44 -27.24 -51.16 -36.07
CA LEU A 44 -27.27 -52.42 -35.32
C LEU A 44 -28.68 -53.00 -35.17
N GLN A 45 -29.71 -52.14 -35.03
CA GLN A 45 -31.10 -52.59 -34.96
C GLN A 45 -31.67 -53.07 -36.30
N SER A 46 -31.29 -52.42 -37.41
CA SER A 46 -31.91 -52.67 -38.71
C SER A 46 -31.26 -53.79 -39.52
N HIS A 47 -29.97 -54.05 -39.31
CA HIS A 47 -29.16 -54.82 -40.25
C HIS A 47 -28.46 -56.05 -39.62
N GLY A 48 -28.50 -56.23 -38.30
CA GLY A 48 -27.75 -57.32 -37.64
C GLY A 48 -26.23 -57.16 -37.84
N GLN A 49 -25.43 -58.06 -37.25
CA GLN A 49 -23.95 -57.94 -37.30
C GLN A 49 -23.36 -58.26 -38.69
N ASP A 50 -24.11 -58.98 -39.54
CA ASP A 50 -23.63 -59.55 -40.80
C ASP A 50 -24.31 -58.98 -42.07
N ALA A 51 -24.93 -57.80 -42.00
CA ALA A 51 -25.51 -57.20 -43.20
C ALA A 51 -24.45 -56.76 -44.23
N GLU A 52 -24.70 -57.12 -45.49
CA GLU A 52 -24.01 -56.52 -46.62
C GLU A 52 -24.29 -55.02 -46.71
N LEU A 53 -23.26 -54.28 -47.09
CA LEU A 53 -23.27 -52.82 -47.14
C LEU A 53 -24.19 -52.35 -48.27
N SER A 54 -25.46 -52.04 -47.95
CA SER A 54 -26.38 -51.48 -48.93
C SER A 54 -25.88 -50.11 -49.44
N GLY A 55 -26.21 -49.74 -50.69
CA GLY A 55 -25.83 -48.44 -51.24
C GLY A 55 -26.32 -47.27 -50.37
N THR A 56 -27.48 -47.43 -49.73
CA THR A 56 -28.02 -46.48 -48.76
C THR A 56 -27.16 -46.39 -47.50
N LEU A 57 -26.76 -47.52 -46.92
CA LEU A 57 -25.91 -47.55 -45.73
C LEU A 57 -24.53 -46.93 -46.00
N SER A 58 -23.95 -47.21 -47.17
CA SER A 58 -22.70 -46.57 -47.61
C SER A 58 -22.81 -45.05 -47.68
N LEU A 59 -23.92 -44.54 -48.23
CA LEU A 59 -24.17 -43.11 -48.35
C LEU A 59 -24.30 -42.46 -46.97
N VAL A 60 -25.03 -43.08 -46.04
CA VAL A 60 -25.23 -42.57 -44.69
C VAL A 60 -23.91 -42.55 -43.90
N LEU A 61 -23.10 -43.62 -43.96
CA LEU A 61 -21.79 -43.65 -43.33
C LEU A 61 -20.84 -42.59 -43.92
N THR A 62 -20.88 -42.39 -45.25
CA THR A 62 -20.10 -41.35 -45.93
C THR A 62 -20.50 -39.95 -45.47
N GLN A 63 -21.81 -39.69 -45.33
CA GLN A 63 -22.32 -38.42 -44.79
C GLN A 63 -21.89 -38.21 -43.33
N CYS A 64 -21.90 -39.28 -42.52
CA CYS A 64 -21.44 -39.23 -41.14
C CYS A 64 -19.95 -38.88 -41.03
N CYS A 65 -19.09 -39.57 -41.79
CA CYS A 65 -17.66 -39.24 -41.86
C CYS A 65 -17.42 -37.80 -42.33
N LYS A 66 -18.20 -37.32 -43.30
CA LYS A 66 -18.13 -35.93 -43.77
C LYS A 66 -18.49 -34.94 -42.64
N ARG A 67 -19.59 -35.18 -41.90
CA ARG A 67 -20.00 -34.34 -40.78
C ARG A 67 -18.95 -34.27 -39.68
N ILE A 68 -18.35 -35.40 -39.30
CA ILE A 68 -17.25 -35.45 -38.32
C ILE A 68 -16.08 -34.59 -38.81
N LYS A 69 -15.64 -34.80 -40.06
CA LYS A 69 -14.53 -34.06 -40.64
C LYS A 69 -14.80 -32.56 -40.66
N ASP A 70 -15.97 -32.13 -41.13
CA ASP A 70 -16.32 -30.72 -41.25
C ASP A 70 -16.38 -30.04 -39.88
N THR A 71 -16.98 -30.69 -38.87
CA THR A 71 -17.04 -30.17 -37.50
C THR A 71 -15.65 -30.09 -36.86
N VAL A 72 -14.83 -31.14 -36.95
CA VAL A 72 -13.47 -31.14 -36.38
C VAL A 72 -12.58 -30.10 -37.07
N GLN A 73 -12.69 -29.96 -38.40
CA GLN A 73 -11.96 -28.93 -39.15
C GLN A 73 -12.39 -27.51 -38.74
N LYS A 74 -13.68 -27.30 -38.51
CA LYS A 74 -14.20 -26.03 -38.00
C LYS A 74 -13.65 -25.72 -36.60
N LEU A 75 -13.74 -26.66 -35.67
CA LEU A 75 -13.18 -26.49 -34.31
C LEU A 75 -11.68 -26.18 -34.35
N ALA A 76 -10.92 -26.87 -35.21
CA ALA A 76 -9.49 -26.58 -35.38
C ALA A 76 -9.22 -25.19 -35.98
N SER A 77 -10.09 -24.69 -36.87
CA SER A 77 -10.00 -23.33 -37.41
C SER A 77 -10.33 -22.27 -36.35
N ASP A 78 -11.43 -22.45 -35.63
CA ASP A 78 -11.88 -21.53 -34.58
C ASP A 78 -10.85 -21.44 -33.44
N HIS A 79 -10.20 -22.57 -33.11
CA HIS A 79 -9.08 -22.59 -32.16
C HIS A 79 -7.90 -21.74 -32.63
N LYS A 80 -7.54 -21.83 -33.92
CA LYS A 80 -6.42 -21.06 -34.48
C LYS A 80 -6.65 -19.55 -34.37
N ASP A 81 -7.89 -19.10 -34.52
CA ASP A 81 -8.24 -17.68 -34.44
C ASP A 81 -8.00 -17.07 -33.05
N ILE A 82 -7.96 -17.89 -32.00
CA ILE A 82 -7.66 -17.45 -30.63
C ILE A 82 -6.20 -16.98 -30.49
N HIS A 83 -5.25 -17.56 -31.23
CA HIS A 83 -3.83 -17.17 -31.18
C HIS A 83 -3.61 -15.67 -31.46
N SER A 84 -4.39 -15.10 -32.39
CA SER A 84 -4.33 -13.67 -32.69
C SER A 84 -4.70 -12.77 -31.51
N SER A 85 -5.50 -13.30 -30.58
CA SER A 85 -5.96 -12.57 -29.38
C SER A 85 -4.92 -12.71 -28.27
N VAL A 86 -4.33 -13.90 -28.10
CA VAL A 86 -3.20 -14.11 -27.18
C VAL A 86 -2.00 -13.25 -27.58
N SER A 87 -1.67 -13.17 -28.87
CA SER A 87 -0.60 -12.31 -29.37
C SER A 87 -0.84 -10.82 -29.07
N ARG A 88 -2.10 -10.37 -29.04
CA ARG A 88 -2.45 -8.99 -28.65
C ARG A 88 -2.15 -8.71 -27.18
N VAL A 89 -2.37 -9.68 -26.29
CA VAL A 89 -1.98 -9.56 -24.88
C VAL A 89 -0.47 -9.38 -24.75
N GLY A 90 0.33 -10.22 -25.45
CA GLY A 90 1.79 -10.07 -25.47
C GLY A 90 2.23 -8.69 -25.92
N LYS A 91 1.70 -8.20 -27.06
CA LYS A 91 2.00 -6.84 -27.54
C LYS A 91 1.56 -5.74 -26.57
N ALA A 92 0.46 -5.94 -25.85
CA ALA A 92 0.00 -5.00 -24.84
C ALA A 92 0.94 -5.00 -23.63
N ILE A 93 1.48 -6.15 -23.23
CA ILE A 93 2.50 -6.25 -22.17
C ILE A 93 3.75 -5.49 -22.61
N ASP A 94 4.32 -5.81 -23.76
CA ASP A 94 5.54 -5.17 -24.26
C ASP A 94 5.35 -3.65 -24.32
N LYS A 95 4.25 -3.17 -24.92
CA LYS A 95 3.99 -1.73 -25.04
C LYS A 95 3.87 -1.00 -23.69
N ASN A 96 3.36 -1.66 -22.66
CA ASN A 96 3.04 -1.00 -21.38
C ASN A 96 4.09 -1.25 -20.29
N PHE A 97 4.94 -2.27 -20.42
CA PHE A 97 5.92 -2.67 -19.41
C PHE A 97 7.37 -2.70 -19.90
N ASP A 98 7.65 -2.54 -21.20
CA ASP A 98 9.02 -2.53 -21.77
C ASP A 98 9.70 -1.16 -21.67
N SER A 99 9.51 -0.44 -20.57
CA SER A 99 10.30 0.76 -20.31
C SER A 99 11.65 0.35 -19.76
N ASP A 100 12.73 0.67 -20.48
CA ASP A 100 14.08 0.60 -19.95
C ASP A 100 14.26 1.64 -18.84
N ILE A 101 13.89 1.24 -17.62
CA ILE A 101 14.02 2.03 -16.40
C ILE A 101 15.50 2.23 -16.03
N SER A 102 16.40 1.34 -16.50
CA SER A 102 17.82 1.45 -16.18
C SER A 102 18.42 2.74 -16.72
N SER A 103 17.80 3.31 -17.76
CA SER A 103 18.18 4.59 -18.34
C SER A 103 18.17 5.73 -17.30
N VAL A 104 17.24 5.79 -16.35
CA VAL A 104 17.19 6.91 -15.38
C VAL A 104 18.11 6.74 -14.18
N GLY A 105 18.87 5.65 -14.09
CA GLY A 105 19.79 5.39 -12.98
C GLY A 105 20.86 6.47 -12.82
N ILE A 106 21.23 6.76 -11.56
CA ILE A 106 22.37 7.62 -11.24
C ILE A 106 23.62 6.74 -11.21
N ASP A 107 24.65 7.10 -11.98
CA ASP A 107 25.92 6.36 -11.99
C ASP A 107 26.51 6.28 -10.58
N GLY A 108 26.87 5.05 -10.17
CA GLY A 108 27.46 4.80 -8.85
C GLY A 108 26.47 4.75 -7.70
N CYS A 109 25.16 4.68 -7.93
CA CYS A 109 24.16 4.50 -6.87
C CYS A 109 24.26 3.14 -6.15
N TRP A 110 24.89 2.14 -6.78
CA TRP A 110 25.04 0.79 -6.25
C TRP A 110 26.42 0.53 -5.62
N GLN A 111 26.93 1.49 -4.85
CA GLN A 111 28.14 1.29 -4.04
C GLN A 111 27.85 0.36 -2.86
N ALA A 112 28.90 -0.24 -2.28
CA ALA A 112 28.78 -1.18 -1.17
C ALA A 112 28.00 -0.58 0.02
N ASP A 113 28.24 0.68 0.35
CA ASP A 113 27.50 1.39 1.42
C ASP A 113 26.02 1.56 1.07
N SER A 114 25.69 1.87 -0.18
CA SER A 114 24.30 2.00 -0.64
C SER A 114 23.57 0.66 -0.61
N GLN A 115 24.24 -0.44 -0.97
CA GLN A 115 23.69 -1.79 -0.88
C GLN A 115 23.43 -2.19 0.58
N ARG A 116 24.37 -1.88 1.49
CA ARG A 116 24.21 -2.12 2.93
C ARG A 116 23.00 -1.37 3.48
N LEU A 117 22.90 -0.06 3.20
CA LEU A 117 21.77 0.77 3.63
C LEU A 117 20.43 0.28 3.07
N LEU A 118 20.39 -0.15 1.80
CA LEU A 118 19.18 -0.71 1.21
C LEU A 118 18.75 -1.98 1.95
N ASN A 119 19.68 -2.89 2.22
CA ASN A 119 19.39 -4.11 2.96
C ASN A 119 18.88 -3.81 4.38
N GLU A 120 19.48 -2.83 5.08
CA GLU A 120 19.00 -2.37 6.40
C GLU A 120 17.55 -1.86 6.34
N VAL A 121 17.24 -1.01 5.34
CA VAL A 121 15.90 -0.47 5.12
C VAL A 121 14.89 -1.56 4.74
N MET A 122 15.30 -2.56 3.96
CA MET A 122 14.47 -3.72 3.62
C MET A 122 14.18 -4.60 4.83
N VAL A 123 15.19 -4.87 5.67
CA VAL A 123 15.02 -5.62 6.92
C VAL A 123 14.05 -4.91 7.85
N GLU A 124 14.24 -3.60 8.08
CA GLU A 124 13.31 -2.80 8.88
C GLU A 124 11.89 -2.84 8.30
N HIS A 125 11.75 -2.77 6.97
CA HIS A 125 10.45 -2.90 6.31
C HIS A 125 9.79 -4.26 6.62
N PHE A 126 10.52 -5.36 6.50
CA PHE A 126 9.97 -6.69 6.80
C PHE A 126 9.61 -6.84 8.28
N PHE A 127 10.41 -6.30 9.20
CA PHE A 127 10.02 -6.22 10.60
C PHE A 127 8.72 -5.44 10.79
N ARG A 128 8.55 -4.29 10.13
CA ARG A 128 7.30 -3.52 10.18
C ARG A 128 6.10 -4.26 9.62
N GLN A 129 6.28 -5.11 8.60
CA GLN A 129 5.22 -5.94 8.03
C GLN A 129 4.95 -7.23 8.83
N GLY A 130 5.75 -7.52 9.87
CA GLY A 130 5.64 -8.76 10.65
C GLY A 130 6.22 -9.99 9.96
N MET A 131 6.98 -9.82 8.86
CA MET A 131 7.63 -10.88 8.10
C MET A 131 9.01 -11.19 8.68
N LEU A 132 9.02 -11.72 9.91
CA LEU A 132 10.25 -11.89 10.71
C LEU A 132 11.21 -12.93 10.13
N ASP A 133 10.66 -14.01 9.58
CA ASP A 133 11.41 -15.08 8.90
C ASP A 133 12.15 -14.55 7.67
N VAL A 134 11.48 -13.77 6.83
CA VAL A 134 12.08 -13.14 5.65
C VAL A 134 13.15 -12.12 6.04
N ALA A 135 12.92 -11.35 7.10
CA ALA A 135 13.90 -10.40 7.63
C ALA A 135 15.16 -11.10 8.17
N GLU A 136 15.00 -12.21 8.89
CA GLU A 136 16.09 -13.02 9.42
C GLU A 136 16.93 -13.67 8.31
N GLU A 137 16.26 -14.22 7.28
CA GLU A 137 16.95 -14.80 6.12
C GLU A 137 17.74 -13.73 5.37
N LEU A 138 17.13 -12.56 5.12
CA LEU A 138 17.82 -11.45 4.45
C LEU A 138 19.04 -10.97 5.26
N CYS A 139 18.96 -10.90 6.59
CA CYS A 139 20.11 -10.59 7.44
C CYS A 139 21.25 -11.60 7.24
N GLN A 140 20.92 -12.89 7.21
CA GLN A 140 21.90 -13.97 7.04
C GLN A 140 22.57 -13.91 5.66
N GLU A 141 21.79 -13.77 4.58
CA GLU A 141 22.29 -13.72 3.22
C GLU A 141 23.12 -12.46 2.94
N SER A 142 22.74 -11.32 3.52
CA SER A 142 23.45 -10.04 3.34
C SER A 142 24.64 -9.85 4.27
N GLY A 143 24.82 -10.71 5.28
CA GLY A 143 25.84 -10.53 6.32
C GLY A 143 25.58 -9.34 7.24
N LEU A 144 24.34 -8.85 7.31
CA LEU A 144 23.94 -7.76 8.19
C LEU A 144 23.77 -8.25 9.63
N SER A 145 24.44 -7.59 10.57
CA SER A 145 24.21 -7.76 12.01
C SER A 145 23.20 -6.72 12.50
N VAL A 146 21.93 -7.09 12.57
CA VAL A 146 20.90 -6.21 13.14
C VAL A 146 20.83 -6.39 14.65
N ASP A 147 20.89 -5.29 15.38
CA ASP A 147 20.76 -5.29 16.83
C ASP A 147 19.35 -5.80 17.21
N PRO A 148 19.22 -6.85 18.04
CA PRO A 148 17.94 -7.31 18.54
C PRO A 148 17.07 -6.19 19.13
N SER A 149 17.69 -5.17 19.72
CA SER A 149 16.98 -4.00 20.27
C SER A 149 16.17 -3.23 19.22
N GLN A 150 16.56 -3.29 17.94
CA GLN A 150 15.83 -2.69 16.83
C GLN A 150 14.66 -3.56 16.36
N LYS A 151 14.79 -4.88 16.51
CA LYS A 151 13.77 -5.86 16.12
C LYS A 151 12.60 -5.93 17.10
N GLU A 152 12.90 -6.01 18.40
CA GLU A 152 11.90 -6.24 19.46
C GLU A 152 10.70 -5.29 19.41
N PRO A 153 10.88 -3.96 19.21
CA PRO A 153 9.75 -3.04 19.11
C PRO A 153 8.79 -3.42 17.99
N PHE A 154 9.29 -3.77 16.81
CA PHE A 154 8.44 -4.16 15.68
C PHE A 154 7.74 -5.50 15.93
N VAL A 155 8.38 -6.45 16.61
CA VAL A 155 7.76 -7.73 16.97
C VAL A 155 6.58 -7.49 17.92
N GLU A 156 6.76 -6.65 18.95
CA GLU A 156 5.67 -6.31 19.87
C GLU A 156 4.53 -5.58 19.16
N LEU A 157 4.84 -4.57 18.34
CA LEU A 157 3.84 -3.83 17.56
C LEU A 157 3.02 -4.74 16.67
N ASN A 158 3.67 -5.63 15.90
CA ASN A 158 2.98 -6.56 15.01
C ASN A 158 2.11 -7.55 15.79
N ARG A 159 2.61 -8.10 16.90
CA ARG A 159 1.82 -8.96 17.77
C ARG A 159 0.52 -8.28 18.22
N ILE A 160 0.59 -7.00 18.58
CA ILE A 160 -0.58 -6.23 19.01
C ILE A 160 -1.50 -5.91 17.82
N LEU A 161 -0.94 -5.51 16.66
CA LEU A 161 -1.71 -5.23 15.46
C LEU A 161 -2.45 -6.47 14.93
N GLU A 162 -1.80 -7.63 14.90
CA GLU A 162 -2.45 -8.89 14.53
C GLU A 162 -3.58 -9.24 15.50
N ALA A 163 -3.37 -9.06 16.80
CA ALA A 163 -4.43 -9.24 17.79
C ALA A 163 -5.62 -8.31 17.53
N LEU A 164 -5.38 -7.03 17.21
CA LEU A 164 -6.42 -6.06 16.86
C LEU A 164 -7.17 -6.46 15.58
N LYS A 165 -6.47 -6.96 14.54
CA LYS A 165 -7.09 -7.45 13.29
C LYS A 165 -8.09 -8.60 13.54
N VAL A 166 -7.79 -9.49 14.49
CA VAL A 166 -8.72 -10.57 14.91
C VAL A 166 -9.63 -10.19 16.09
N ARG A 167 -9.76 -8.87 16.37
CA ARG A 167 -10.65 -8.28 17.39
C ARG A 167 -10.31 -8.64 18.84
N VAL A 168 -9.05 -8.95 19.12
CA VAL A 168 -8.53 -9.20 20.46
C VAL A 168 -7.86 -7.93 21.01
N LEU A 169 -8.52 -7.27 21.96
CA LEU A 169 -8.10 -5.96 22.49
C LEU A 169 -7.07 -6.03 23.62
N ARG A 170 -6.94 -7.18 24.30
CA ARG A 170 -6.15 -7.29 25.53
C ARG A 170 -4.68 -6.85 25.36
N PRO A 171 -3.93 -7.30 24.34
CA PRO A 171 -2.54 -6.87 24.17
C PRO A 171 -2.39 -5.36 23.98
N ALA A 172 -3.29 -4.74 23.20
CA ALA A 172 -3.29 -3.30 22.98
C ALA A 172 -3.63 -2.52 24.25
N LEU A 173 -4.61 -3.00 25.04
CA LEU A 173 -4.97 -2.40 26.32
C LEU A 173 -3.83 -2.46 27.34
N GLU A 174 -3.19 -3.63 27.49
CA GLU A 174 -2.05 -3.80 28.40
C GLU A 174 -0.88 -2.89 28.02
N TRP A 175 -0.60 -2.79 26.71
CA TRP A 175 0.41 -1.87 26.20
C TRP A 175 0.04 -0.41 26.47
N ALA A 176 -1.21 0.00 26.23
CA ALA A 176 -1.64 1.38 26.44
C ALA A 176 -1.61 1.77 27.92
N VAL A 177 -2.01 0.87 28.83
CA VAL A 177 -1.93 1.10 30.28
C VAL A 177 -0.48 1.22 30.74
N SER A 178 0.41 0.36 30.23
CA SER A 178 1.84 0.39 30.56
C SER A 178 2.54 1.66 30.06
N ASN A 179 2.05 2.26 28.98
CA ASN A 179 2.60 3.48 28.37
C ASN A 179 1.76 4.74 28.65
N ARG A 180 0.83 4.68 29.62
CA ARG A 180 -0.18 5.74 29.86
C ARG A 180 0.42 7.13 30.01
N GLU A 181 1.47 7.27 30.83
CA GLU A 181 2.08 8.58 31.10
C GLU A 181 2.62 9.23 29.82
N MET A 182 3.27 8.43 28.97
CA MET A 182 3.83 8.91 27.71
C MET A 182 2.73 9.18 26.67
N LEU A 183 1.68 8.36 26.62
CA LEU A 183 0.51 8.58 25.77
C LEU A 183 -0.23 9.87 26.14
N ILE A 184 -0.39 10.16 27.44
CA ILE A 184 -0.96 11.42 27.93
C ILE A 184 -0.09 12.61 27.51
N ALA A 185 1.24 12.50 27.64
CA ALA A 185 2.16 13.56 27.21
C ALA A 185 2.07 13.85 25.70
N GLN A 186 1.70 12.86 24.89
CA GLN A 186 1.46 13.00 23.45
C GLN A 186 0.01 13.39 23.10
N ASN A 187 -0.85 13.69 24.08
CA ASN A 187 -2.29 13.92 23.89
C ASN A 187 -3.00 12.79 23.12
N SER A 188 -2.54 11.54 23.30
CA SER A 188 -3.16 10.38 22.68
C SER A 188 -4.51 10.05 23.33
N SER A 189 -5.48 9.67 22.49
CA SER A 189 -6.78 9.13 22.93
C SER A 189 -6.85 7.59 22.83
N LEU A 190 -5.74 6.92 22.55
CA LEU A 190 -5.66 5.48 22.28
C LEU A 190 -6.26 4.66 23.42
N GLU A 191 -5.83 4.90 24.66
CA GLU A 191 -6.28 4.12 25.81
C GLU A 191 -7.80 4.22 26.02
N PHE A 192 -8.37 5.43 25.91
CA PHE A 192 -9.81 5.63 25.96
C PHE A 192 -10.54 4.87 24.85
N LYS A 193 -10.06 4.96 23.61
CA LYS A 193 -10.67 4.28 22.46
C LYS A 193 -10.62 2.76 22.59
N LEU A 194 -9.54 2.20 23.13
CA LEU A 194 -9.44 0.77 23.42
C LEU A 194 -10.45 0.33 24.48
N HIS A 195 -10.57 1.06 25.59
CA HIS A 195 -11.58 0.79 26.61
C HIS A 195 -13.00 0.90 26.05
N ARG A 196 -13.25 1.90 25.19
CA ARG A 196 -14.53 2.07 24.49
C ARG A 196 -14.86 0.86 23.61
N LEU A 197 -13.92 0.38 22.80
CA LEU A 197 -14.12 -0.81 21.96
C LEU A 197 -14.37 -2.06 22.80
N TYR A 198 -13.64 -2.25 23.90
CA TYR A 198 -13.86 -3.37 24.80
C TYR A 198 -15.24 -3.30 25.43
N PHE A 199 -15.66 -2.12 25.88
CA PHE A 199 -16.99 -1.93 26.42
C PHE A 199 -18.09 -2.22 25.39
N ILE A 200 -17.92 -1.78 24.12
CA ILE A 200 -18.82 -2.12 23.03
C ILE A 200 -18.90 -3.64 22.82
N SER A 201 -17.77 -4.36 22.89
CA SER A 201 -17.78 -5.82 22.81
C SER A 201 -18.60 -6.48 23.93
N LEU A 202 -18.58 -5.90 25.14
CA LEU A 202 -19.43 -6.35 26.24
C LEU A 202 -20.91 -6.07 25.96
N LEU A 203 -21.25 -4.90 25.42
CA LEU A 203 -22.62 -4.56 25.04
C LEU A 203 -23.21 -5.53 24.01
N MET A 204 -22.40 -5.99 23.05
CA MET A 204 -22.81 -6.98 22.05
C MET A 204 -23.18 -8.35 22.66
N GLY A 205 -22.70 -8.66 23.88
CA GLY A 205 -23.14 -9.84 24.63
C GLY A 205 -24.53 -9.70 25.27
N GLY A 206 -25.19 -8.56 25.10
CA GLY A 206 -26.55 -8.30 25.58
C GLY A 206 -26.66 -8.35 27.11
N THR A 207 -27.81 -8.78 27.60
CA THR A 207 -28.10 -8.85 29.05
C THR A 207 -27.17 -9.80 29.81
N THR A 208 -26.58 -10.80 29.14
CA THR A 208 -25.63 -11.75 29.74
C THR A 208 -24.38 -11.06 30.26
N ASN A 209 -23.91 -10.02 29.55
CA ASN A 209 -22.70 -9.28 29.91
C ASN A 209 -22.98 -8.00 30.70
N GLN A 210 -24.24 -7.71 31.07
CA GLN A 210 -24.61 -6.44 31.72
C GLN A 210 -23.80 -6.16 32.99
N ARG A 211 -23.62 -7.18 33.85
CA ARG A 211 -22.83 -7.04 35.09
C ARG A 211 -21.37 -6.74 34.79
N GLU A 212 -20.79 -7.43 33.81
CA GLU A 212 -19.41 -7.24 33.39
C GLU A 212 -19.21 -5.85 32.79
N ALA A 213 -20.13 -5.39 31.93
CA ALA A 213 -20.11 -4.05 31.36
C ALA A 213 -20.12 -2.98 32.46
N LEU A 214 -21.04 -3.07 33.42
CA LEU A 214 -21.12 -2.12 34.54
C LEU A 214 -19.84 -2.12 35.40
N GLN A 215 -19.24 -3.29 35.61
CA GLN A 215 -17.99 -3.40 36.34
C GLN A 215 -16.82 -2.79 35.55
N TYR A 216 -16.77 -3.05 34.23
CA TYR A 216 -15.74 -2.55 33.34
C TYR A 216 -15.81 -1.03 33.14
N ALA A 217 -17.01 -0.44 33.24
CA ALA A 217 -17.21 1.01 33.12
C ALA A 217 -16.34 1.84 34.08
N LYS A 218 -15.87 1.24 35.20
CA LYS A 218 -14.94 1.89 36.13
C LYS A 218 -13.62 2.30 35.46
N ASN A 219 -13.19 1.61 34.40
CA ASN A 219 -12.00 1.97 33.64
C ASN A 219 -12.14 3.32 32.91
N PHE A 220 -13.35 3.86 32.76
CA PHE A 220 -13.55 5.19 32.17
C PHE A 220 -13.25 6.35 33.13
N GLN A 221 -13.07 6.09 34.43
CA GLN A 221 -12.88 7.14 35.44
C GLN A 221 -11.73 8.12 35.11
N PRO A 222 -10.53 7.68 34.64
CA PRO A 222 -9.45 8.61 34.28
C PRO A 222 -9.79 9.53 33.10
N PHE A 223 -10.77 9.15 32.27
CA PHE A 223 -11.13 9.81 31.02
C PHE A 223 -12.37 10.70 31.14
N ALA A 224 -13.00 10.73 32.31
CA ALA A 224 -14.30 11.37 32.53
C ALA A 224 -14.33 12.85 32.14
N LEU A 225 -13.24 13.60 32.38
CA LEU A 225 -13.16 15.03 32.07
C LEU A 225 -13.08 15.30 30.56
N ASN A 226 -12.30 14.50 29.83
CA ASN A 226 -12.02 14.73 28.41
C ASN A 226 -13.02 14.04 27.47
N HIS A 227 -13.69 12.99 27.95
CA HIS A 227 -14.56 12.14 27.13
C HIS A 227 -15.97 11.97 27.72
N GLN A 228 -16.44 12.95 28.48
CA GLN A 228 -17.73 12.89 29.19
C GLN A 228 -18.91 12.52 28.26
N LYS A 229 -19.00 13.14 27.08
CA LYS A 229 -20.10 12.91 26.13
C LYS A 229 -20.09 11.49 25.58
N ASP A 230 -18.92 10.99 25.18
CA ASP A 230 -18.76 9.60 24.72
C ASP A 230 -19.16 8.61 25.81
N ILE A 231 -18.72 8.84 27.05
CA ILE A 231 -19.06 7.98 28.19
C ILE A 231 -20.57 7.99 28.44
N GLN A 232 -21.24 9.15 28.36
CA GLN A 232 -22.69 9.25 28.49
C GLN A 232 -23.43 8.43 27.42
N VAL A 233 -22.94 8.45 26.16
CA VAL A 233 -23.48 7.64 25.06
C VAL A 233 -23.34 6.14 25.38
N LEU A 234 -22.16 5.69 25.83
CA LEU A 234 -21.91 4.30 26.22
C LEU A 234 -22.76 3.86 27.42
N MET A 235 -22.99 4.74 28.39
CA MET A 235 -23.87 4.42 29.52
C MET A 235 -25.34 4.38 29.10
N GLY A 236 -25.77 5.29 28.22
CA GLY A 236 -27.13 5.33 27.69
C GLY A 236 -27.51 4.10 26.88
N SER A 237 -26.55 3.49 26.16
CA SER A 237 -26.80 2.29 25.37
C SER A 237 -27.16 1.06 26.21
N LEU A 238 -26.82 1.04 27.51
CA LEU A 238 -27.20 -0.04 28.43
C LEU A 238 -28.72 -0.25 28.53
N VAL A 239 -29.53 0.79 28.28
CA VAL A 239 -31.00 0.71 28.29
C VAL A 239 -31.54 -0.22 27.19
N TYR A 240 -30.78 -0.40 26.10
CA TYR A 240 -31.19 -1.14 24.91
C TYR A 240 -30.63 -2.58 24.87
N LEU A 241 -29.96 -3.06 25.93
CA LEU A 241 -29.35 -4.40 25.96
C LEU A 241 -30.34 -5.53 25.70
N ARG A 242 -31.62 -5.36 26.07
CA ARG A 242 -32.65 -6.38 25.85
C ARG A 242 -33.10 -6.46 24.39
N GLN A 243 -33.06 -5.33 23.68
CA GLN A 243 -33.44 -5.24 22.27
C GLN A 243 -32.26 -5.52 21.32
N GLY A 244 -31.03 -5.45 21.83
CA GLY A 244 -29.82 -5.46 21.02
C GLY A 244 -29.42 -4.04 20.61
N ILE A 245 -28.11 -3.76 20.64
CA ILE A 245 -27.58 -2.43 20.28
C ILE A 245 -27.78 -2.15 18.79
N GLU A 246 -27.73 -3.19 17.97
CA GLU A 246 -28.00 -3.17 16.53
C GLU A 246 -29.42 -2.68 16.21
N ASN A 247 -30.37 -2.82 17.14
CA ASN A 247 -31.77 -2.39 17.00
C ASN A 247 -32.06 -1.08 17.76
N SER A 248 -31.03 -0.30 18.07
CA SER A 248 -31.14 0.91 18.90
C SER A 248 -30.64 2.17 18.17
N PRO A 249 -30.93 3.38 18.70
CA PRO A 249 -30.30 4.62 18.22
C PRO A 249 -28.76 4.61 18.30
N TYR A 250 -28.18 3.66 19.03
CA TYR A 250 -26.74 3.50 19.23
C TYR A 250 -26.09 2.51 18.25
N VAL A 251 -26.78 2.11 17.17
CA VAL A 251 -26.23 1.22 16.13
C VAL A 251 -24.88 1.70 15.56
N HIS A 252 -24.67 3.03 15.50
CA HIS A 252 -23.41 3.64 15.08
C HIS A 252 -22.20 3.26 15.95
N LEU A 253 -22.41 2.80 17.19
CA LEU A 253 -21.34 2.27 18.04
C LEU A 253 -20.78 0.94 17.52
N LEU A 254 -21.50 0.25 16.63
CA LEU A 254 -21.09 -1.03 16.07
C LEU A 254 -20.35 -0.89 14.73
N ASP A 255 -20.04 0.34 14.30
CA ASP A 255 -19.32 0.58 13.04
C ASP A 255 -17.97 -0.15 13.05
N ALA A 256 -17.76 -0.98 12.01
CA ALA A 256 -16.55 -1.75 11.81
C ALA A 256 -15.34 -0.86 11.52
N ASN A 257 -15.53 0.37 11.01
CA ASN A 257 -14.45 1.32 10.75
C ASN A 257 -13.64 1.67 12.01
N GLN A 258 -14.24 1.55 13.21
CA GLN A 258 -13.53 1.79 14.47
C GLN A 258 -12.34 0.84 14.67
N TRP A 259 -12.35 -0.35 14.05
CA TRP A 259 -11.23 -1.29 14.07
C TRP A 259 -10.09 -0.88 13.15
N ALA A 260 -10.38 -0.24 12.02
CA ALA A 260 -9.34 0.35 11.18
C ALA A 260 -8.73 1.57 11.89
N ASP A 261 -9.58 2.47 12.39
CA ASP A 261 -9.16 3.66 13.12
C ASP A 261 -8.27 3.34 14.35
N ILE A 262 -8.60 2.28 15.10
CA ILE A 262 -7.78 1.92 16.27
C ILE A 262 -6.41 1.37 15.89
N CYS A 263 -6.32 0.61 14.78
CA CYS A 263 -5.04 0.14 14.25
C CYS A 263 -4.16 1.31 13.80
N ASP A 264 -4.74 2.30 13.12
CA ASP A 264 -4.01 3.50 12.66
C ASP A 264 -3.52 4.35 13.84
N ILE A 265 -4.37 4.56 14.84
CA ILE A 265 -4.02 5.32 16.05
C ILE A 265 -2.94 4.59 16.86
N PHE A 266 -3.10 3.27 17.04
CA PHE A 266 -2.10 2.46 17.72
C PHE A 266 -0.75 2.55 17.01
N THR A 267 -0.74 2.34 15.69
CA THR A 267 0.50 2.40 14.88
C THR A 267 1.19 3.76 15.03
N ARG A 268 0.43 4.85 14.87
CA ARG A 268 0.98 6.20 14.97
C ARG A 268 1.58 6.48 16.35
N ASP A 269 0.80 6.23 17.40
CA ASP A 269 1.21 6.60 18.76
C ASP A 269 2.37 5.72 19.24
N ALA A 270 2.35 4.43 18.90
CA ALA A 270 3.41 3.51 19.25
C ALA A 270 4.71 3.80 18.48
N CYS A 271 4.64 4.11 17.18
CA CYS A 271 5.81 4.57 16.43
C CYS A 271 6.39 5.87 17.02
N ALA A 272 5.53 6.83 17.38
CA ALA A 272 5.97 8.08 17.98
C ALA A 272 6.68 7.88 19.34
N LEU A 273 6.19 6.96 20.18
CA LEU A 273 6.83 6.61 21.45
C LEU A 273 8.19 5.92 21.27
N LEU A 274 8.32 5.11 20.23
CA LEU A 274 9.55 4.39 19.92
C LEU A 274 10.57 5.24 19.14
N GLY A 275 10.23 6.47 18.75
CA GLY A 275 11.07 7.31 17.91
C GLY A 275 11.18 6.80 16.47
N LEU A 276 10.21 6.00 16.02
CA LEU A 276 10.15 5.40 14.70
C LEU A 276 9.27 6.24 13.77
N SER A 277 9.61 6.26 12.47
CA SER A 277 8.68 6.78 11.46
C SER A 277 7.42 5.91 11.43
N VAL A 278 6.24 6.50 11.20
CA VAL A 278 5.00 5.73 11.03
C VAL A 278 5.03 4.95 9.72
N GLU A 279 5.46 5.61 8.65
CA GLU A 279 5.60 4.98 7.34
C GLU A 279 7.00 4.37 7.21
N SER A 280 7.08 3.23 6.51
CA SER A 280 8.36 2.59 6.20
C SER A 280 9.15 3.44 5.20
N PRO A 281 10.43 3.75 5.45
CA PRO A 281 11.27 4.48 4.51
C PRO A 281 11.32 3.84 3.11
N LEU A 282 11.29 2.49 3.04
CA LEU A 282 11.22 1.76 1.78
C LEU A 282 9.93 2.07 1.02
N SER A 283 8.79 1.99 1.70
CA SER A 283 7.47 2.21 1.09
C SER A 283 7.34 3.65 0.58
N VAL A 284 7.78 4.62 1.38
CA VAL A 284 7.79 6.05 1.02
C VAL A 284 8.69 6.28 -0.19
N SER A 285 9.93 5.79 -0.15
CA SER A 285 10.91 5.97 -1.23
C SER A 285 10.46 5.31 -2.52
N PHE A 286 9.90 4.10 -2.44
CA PHE A 286 9.35 3.39 -3.59
C PHE A 286 8.16 4.14 -4.20
N SER A 287 7.23 4.61 -3.36
CA SER A 287 6.06 5.37 -3.80
C SER A 287 6.46 6.69 -4.46
N ALA A 288 7.41 7.42 -3.86
CA ALA A 288 7.98 8.63 -4.45
C ALA A 288 8.66 8.35 -5.79
N GLY A 289 9.42 7.25 -5.88
CA GLY A 289 10.03 6.75 -7.10
C GLY A 289 8.99 6.47 -8.20
N CYS A 290 7.87 5.82 -7.88
CA CYS A 290 6.79 5.56 -8.83
C CYS A 290 6.17 6.85 -9.40
N VAL A 291 6.10 7.92 -8.60
CA VAL A 291 5.60 9.23 -9.06
C VAL A 291 6.65 9.94 -9.92
N ALA A 292 7.92 9.91 -9.53
CA ALA A 292 9.00 10.61 -10.22
C ALA A 292 9.42 9.93 -11.54
N LEU A 293 9.41 8.60 -11.58
CA LEU A 293 10.00 7.81 -12.66
C LEU A 293 9.46 8.16 -14.06
N PRO A 294 8.14 8.30 -14.30
CA PRO A 294 7.63 8.69 -15.61
C PRO A 294 8.14 10.07 -16.07
N ALA A 295 8.24 11.03 -15.15
CA ALA A 295 8.76 12.37 -15.45
C ALA A 295 10.26 12.33 -15.78
N LEU A 296 11.02 11.51 -15.04
CA LEU A 296 12.45 11.29 -15.27
C LEU A 296 12.73 10.58 -16.61
N ILE A 297 11.96 9.56 -16.98
CA ILE A 297 12.10 8.89 -18.29
C ILE A 297 11.85 9.89 -19.42
N ASN A 298 10.79 10.69 -19.31
CA ASN A 298 10.45 11.68 -20.31
C ASN A 298 11.54 12.76 -20.47
N ILE A 299 12.06 13.31 -19.37
CA ILE A 299 13.10 14.34 -19.47
C ILE A 299 14.43 13.75 -19.95
N LYS A 300 14.76 12.51 -19.59
CA LYS A 300 15.94 11.83 -20.13
C LYS A 300 15.88 11.74 -21.65
N ALA A 301 14.75 11.29 -22.21
CA ALA A 301 14.55 11.22 -23.65
C ALA A 301 14.71 12.60 -24.33
N VAL A 302 14.24 13.68 -23.69
CA VAL A 302 14.42 15.06 -24.19
C VAL A 302 15.87 15.51 -24.12
N ILE A 303 16.60 15.19 -23.04
CA ILE A 303 18.01 15.52 -22.85
C ILE A 303 18.88 14.85 -23.92
N GLU A 304 18.61 13.56 -24.20
CA GLU A 304 19.30 12.79 -25.23
C GLU A 304 19.01 13.34 -26.64
N GLN A 305 17.74 13.64 -26.94
CA GLN A 305 17.35 14.25 -28.22
C GLN A 305 18.00 15.63 -28.44
N ARG A 306 18.18 16.42 -27.38
CA ARG A 306 18.78 17.77 -27.44
C ARG A 306 20.30 17.78 -27.29
N GLN A 307 20.93 16.62 -27.11
CA GLN A 307 22.37 16.49 -26.87
C GLN A 307 22.87 17.32 -25.68
N CYS A 308 22.04 17.51 -24.65
CA CYS A 308 22.41 18.22 -23.43
C CYS A 308 23.12 17.28 -22.45
N THR A 309 24.30 16.78 -22.83
CA THR A 309 25.08 15.87 -21.99
C THR A 309 25.60 16.59 -20.73
N GLY A 310 25.40 15.98 -19.55
CA GLY A 310 25.90 16.49 -18.26
C GLY A 310 24.85 16.99 -17.28
N VAL A 311 23.62 17.28 -17.71
CA VAL A 311 22.54 17.70 -16.79
C VAL A 311 22.14 16.57 -15.82
N TRP A 312 22.21 15.33 -16.29
CA TRP A 312 21.83 14.14 -15.51
C TRP A 312 22.82 13.78 -14.38
N ASN A 313 24.07 14.26 -14.46
CA ASN A 313 25.14 13.82 -13.57
C ASN A 313 25.34 14.75 -12.36
N GLN A 314 24.42 15.69 -12.11
CA GLN A 314 24.45 16.48 -10.87
C GLN A 314 24.07 15.55 -9.72
N LYS A 315 25.00 15.34 -8.79
CA LYS A 315 24.89 14.30 -7.75
C LYS A 315 23.81 14.59 -6.71
N ASP A 316 23.42 15.86 -6.56
CA ASP A 316 22.66 16.32 -5.40
C ASP A 316 21.22 16.74 -5.74
N GLU A 317 20.85 16.84 -7.02
CA GLU A 317 19.53 17.34 -7.44
C GLU A 317 19.00 16.61 -8.68
N LEU A 318 17.67 16.47 -8.77
CA LEU A 318 17.01 15.94 -9.96
C LEU A 318 17.02 16.98 -11.10
N PRO A 319 17.05 16.56 -12.37
CA PRO A 319 17.04 17.49 -13.51
C PRO A 319 15.74 18.28 -13.65
N ILE A 320 14.68 17.88 -12.94
CA ILE A 320 13.36 18.51 -12.90
C ILE A 320 12.81 18.45 -11.48
N GLU A 321 11.99 19.43 -11.13
CA GLU A 321 11.17 19.37 -9.92
C GLU A 321 10.02 18.38 -10.14
N VAL A 322 9.85 17.46 -9.19
CA VAL A 322 8.75 16.49 -9.17
C VAL A 322 7.91 16.77 -7.95
N ASP A 323 6.66 17.19 -8.16
CA ASP A 323 5.70 17.36 -7.06
C ASP A 323 5.24 15.99 -6.55
N LEU A 324 5.77 15.60 -5.39
CA LEU A 324 5.38 14.38 -4.67
C LEU A 324 4.14 14.58 -3.78
N GLY A 325 3.65 15.82 -3.67
CA GLY A 325 2.55 16.20 -2.79
C GLY A 325 2.96 16.37 -1.32
N LYS A 326 2.06 16.99 -0.55
CA LYS A 326 2.30 17.39 0.85
C LYS A 326 2.58 16.23 1.81
N LYS A 327 2.19 15.00 1.46
CA LYS A 327 2.42 13.81 2.30
C LYS A 327 3.90 13.47 2.43
N CYS A 328 4.72 13.85 1.44
CA CYS A 328 6.15 13.60 1.44
C CYS A 328 6.97 14.76 2.05
N TRP A 329 6.31 15.74 2.69
CA TRP A 329 6.98 16.85 3.36
C TRP A 329 7.37 16.48 4.79
N TYR A 330 8.47 15.74 4.92
CA TYR A 330 8.95 15.24 6.21
C TYR A 330 9.81 16.24 6.99
N HIS A 331 10.37 17.25 6.32
CA HIS A 331 11.29 18.22 6.92
C HIS A 331 10.84 19.63 6.56
N SER A 332 10.92 20.57 7.50
CA SER A 332 10.67 21.96 7.14
C SER A 332 11.86 22.51 6.36
N ILE A 333 11.57 23.09 5.19
CA ILE A 333 12.55 23.77 4.38
C ILE A 333 12.49 25.26 4.70
N PHE A 334 13.64 25.87 4.96
CA PHE A 334 13.74 27.32 5.10
C PHE A 334 14.57 27.91 3.96
N ALA A 335 13.95 28.76 3.17
CA ALA A 335 14.65 29.60 2.20
C ALA A 335 14.96 30.94 2.84
N CYS A 336 16.25 31.30 2.87
CA CYS A 336 16.65 32.60 3.38
C CYS A 336 16.07 33.70 2.49
N PRO A 337 15.28 34.62 3.04
CA PRO A 337 14.59 35.60 2.21
C PRO A 337 15.51 36.74 1.73
N ILE A 338 16.72 36.84 2.30
CA ILE A 338 17.76 37.81 1.89
C ILE A 338 18.59 37.28 0.74
N LEU A 339 19.06 36.04 0.85
CA LEU A 339 19.88 35.41 -0.18
C LEU A 339 19.07 34.67 -1.24
N ARG A 340 17.76 34.47 -0.99
CA ARG A 340 16.84 33.71 -1.86
C ARG A 340 17.35 32.30 -2.17
N GLN A 341 17.98 31.68 -1.18
CA GLN A 341 18.54 30.34 -1.28
C GLN A 341 18.07 29.49 -0.09
N GLN A 342 17.87 28.20 -0.31
CA GLN A 342 17.58 27.24 0.74
C GLN A 342 18.78 27.14 1.70
N THR A 343 18.49 27.05 3.00
CA THR A 343 19.53 26.80 4.01
C THR A 343 20.00 25.35 3.96
N THR A 344 21.28 25.13 4.25
CA THR A 344 21.93 23.81 4.33
C THR A 344 22.53 23.62 5.72
N ASP A 345 23.07 22.43 6.04
CA ASP A 345 23.75 22.20 7.33
C ASP A 345 24.94 23.16 7.55
N ASN A 346 25.62 23.52 6.47
CA ASN A 346 26.71 24.50 6.47
C ASN A 346 26.21 25.95 6.55
N ASN A 347 24.98 26.21 6.10
CA ASN A 347 24.35 27.53 6.07
C ASN A 347 22.92 27.50 6.63
N PRO A 348 22.73 27.18 7.93
CA PRO A 348 21.44 26.94 8.55
C PRO A 348 20.64 28.22 8.77
N PRO A 349 19.36 28.09 9.10
CA PRO A 349 18.53 29.19 9.57
C PRO A 349 19.01 29.69 10.94
N MET A 350 19.14 31.01 11.06
CA MET A 350 19.55 31.76 12.23
C MET A 350 18.41 32.69 12.66
N LYS A 351 17.90 32.49 13.88
CA LYS A 351 16.94 33.39 14.52
C LYS A 351 17.65 34.62 15.05
N LEU A 352 17.19 35.78 14.62
CA LEU A 352 17.53 37.07 15.23
C LEU A 352 16.77 37.24 16.55
N VAL A 353 17.22 38.13 17.43
CA VAL A 353 16.59 38.43 18.73
C VAL A 353 15.18 39.00 18.57
N CYS A 354 14.88 39.60 17.42
CA CYS A 354 13.52 40.03 17.04
C CYS A 354 12.57 38.89 16.65
N GLY A 355 13.08 37.67 16.46
CA GLY A 355 12.31 36.50 16.02
C GLY A 355 12.36 36.23 14.51
N HIS A 356 12.78 37.18 13.67
CA HIS A 356 12.98 36.94 12.24
C HIS A 356 14.13 35.95 11.99
N ILE A 357 14.02 35.18 10.92
CA ILE A 357 14.96 34.12 10.57
C ILE A 357 15.64 34.49 9.25
N ILE A 358 16.94 34.29 9.17
CA ILE A 358 17.78 34.47 7.97
C ILE A 358 18.84 33.35 7.93
N SER A 359 19.55 33.12 6.82
CA SER A 359 20.64 32.14 6.84
C SER A 359 21.88 32.66 7.56
N ARG A 360 22.77 31.75 7.95
CA ARG A 360 24.09 32.09 8.53
C ARG A 360 24.91 32.99 7.60
N ASP A 361 24.90 32.72 6.30
CA ASP A 361 25.59 33.56 5.31
C ASP A 361 24.97 34.96 5.22
N ALA A 362 23.64 35.07 5.30
CA ALA A 362 22.96 36.37 5.31
C ALA A 362 23.31 37.15 6.57
N LEU A 363 23.36 36.47 7.73
CA LEU A 363 23.79 37.04 9.00
C LEU A 363 25.22 37.60 8.87
N ASN A 364 26.14 36.80 8.33
CA ASN A 364 27.54 37.19 8.15
C ASN A 364 27.71 38.34 7.14
N LYS A 365 26.93 38.35 6.05
CA LYS A 365 26.96 39.44 5.04
C LYS A 365 26.36 40.76 5.54
N MET A 366 25.40 40.71 6.46
CA MET A 366 24.76 41.91 7.02
C MET A 366 25.51 42.48 8.24
N PHE A 367 26.54 41.80 8.71
CA PHE A 367 27.35 42.28 9.82
C PHE A 367 28.21 43.47 9.39
N ASN A 368 27.96 44.65 9.98
CA ASN A 368 28.72 45.85 9.69
C ASN A 368 29.45 46.34 10.97
N GLY A 369 30.60 45.73 11.25
CA GLY A 369 31.54 46.13 12.31
C GLY A 369 31.16 45.63 13.72
N SER A 370 30.05 46.07 14.28
CA SER A 370 29.66 45.71 15.66
C SER A 370 28.20 45.32 15.83
N LYS A 371 27.35 45.69 14.87
CA LYS A 371 25.92 45.43 14.92
C LYS A 371 25.41 44.86 13.61
N LEU A 372 24.37 44.06 13.73
CA LEU A 372 23.54 43.60 12.63
C LEU A 372 22.14 44.19 12.82
N LYS A 373 21.63 44.83 11.77
CA LYS A 373 20.26 45.33 11.73
C LYS A 373 19.36 44.29 11.05
N CYS A 374 18.22 43.99 11.65
CA CYS A 374 17.25 43.10 11.03
C CYS A 374 16.72 43.72 9.72
N PRO A 375 16.62 42.95 8.63
CA PRO A 375 16.08 43.47 7.37
C PRO A 375 14.56 43.73 7.41
N TYR A 376 13.84 43.13 8.36
CA TYR A 376 12.37 43.22 8.48
C TYR A 376 11.89 44.19 9.57
N CYS A 377 12.76 44.57 10.50
CA CYS A 377 12.37 45.39 11.64
C CYS A 377 13.52 46.29 12.09
N PRO A 378 13.26 47.36 12.87
CA PRO A 378 14.31 48.31 13.25
C PRO A 378 15.29 47.77 14.31
N MET A 379 15.11 46.52 14.78
CA MET A 379 15.92 45.94 15.85
C MET A 379 17.36 45.68 15.39
N GLU A 380 18.31 46.09 16.22
CA GLU A 380 19.75 45.83 16.07
C GLU A 380 20.20 44.81 17.12
N GLN A 381 21.20 44.00 16.78
CA GLN A 381 21.76 42.99 17.68
C GLN A 381 23.25 42.77 17.40
N SER A 382 23.93 42.09 18.32
CA SER A 382 25.24 41.49 18.01
C SER A 382 25.04 40.23 17.16
N PRO A 383 25.95 39.88 16.22
CA PRO A 383 25.87 38.62 15.48
C PRO A 383 25.85 37.39 16.39
N GLY A 384 26.56 37.46 17.52
CA GLY A 384 26.63 36.37 18.50
C GLY A 384 25.29 36.09 19.21
N ASP A 385 24.34 37.02 19.17
CA ASP A 385 23.02 36.84 19.76
C ASP A 385 22.08 36.00 18.86
N ALA A 386 22.45 35.78 17.59
CA ALA A 386 21.68 34.96 16.69
C ALA A 386 21.77 33.48 17.10
N LYS A 387 20.62 32.82 17.19
CA LYS A 387 20.55 31.39 17.55
C LYS A 387 20.19 30.56 16.34
N GLN A 388 20.95 29.51 16.08
CA GLN A 388 20.58 28.53 15.07
C GLN A 388 19.21 27.90 15.41
N ILE A 389 18.34 27.79 14.42
CA ILE A 389 17.08 27.06 14.52
C ILE A 389 17.27 25.68 13.92
N PHE A 390 16.69 24.68 14.56
CA PHE A 390 16.46 23.36 13.98
C PHE A 390 14.95 23.25 13.77
N PHE A 391 14.57 22.90 12.54
CA PHE A 391 13.17 22.76 12.15
C PHE A 391 12.69 21.33 12.25
#